data_AF-A0A2E3YIF1-F1
#
_entry.id   AF-A0A2E3YIF1-F1
#
_cell.length_a   1.000
_cell.length_b   1.000
_cell.length_c   1.000
_cell.angle_alpha   90.00
_cell.angle_beta   90.00
_cell.angle_gamma   90.00
#
_symmetry.space_group_name_H-M   'P 1'
#
loop_
_entity.id
_entity.type
_entity.pdbx_description
1 polymer ?
#
loop_
_entity_poly.entity_id
_entity_poly.type
_entity_poly.pdbx_seq_one_letter_code
_entity_poly.pdbx_strand_id
1 'polypeptide(L)'
;MTYITIYCAALATAAAALSSCAGRTGSQNTYANAEENSHYSNVRPEDYVGPQVCGKCHANNYKSWRRHPHSSMNMLADRNSVLGDFSGVSVEYAGRRAVFRKEDGNYFADYYDGEAKERTFRVIRTVGSRYEQDYVAVQVEGPEAPGHPLYVEETRLRFAWSIVAKRWLPQSYLEPTEYPGSEYLDDRSLRYDPFVPDELPFNERCSRCHNTYPYDLRFYKIFSEFGRLSGFPPFPGATPQTVQKMVNEAGDEQWLNTVRFPMDRFVTVGISCESCHFGGRIHAENARTQPPRFVPTHPLLANWTPPHEGARERAEVVNALCLQCHHSGETAQDNWPDGSAGVNSMESTEMESGACASVIKCTDCHDTHVSGPPAGAPDRKEHLQACIDCHQEKTSRDAAEAHSLHDIDTASCLDCHMPRIVQGFETYNRSHRISTPTERRIVATGMPNACNLCHLDESLAWTRDALNEGWGAQVSLPTGLRTHFGDDYSIPAGEAWLAHPQASVRTVAVGAYARSELGESMLPVIAQGLGDENAYVRMRHLQGIEAILDRRLGDGVYDLTGGVAERGVQVGELVERFSK
;
A
#
# COMPACT_ATOMS: atom_id res chain seq x y z
N MET A 1 9.77 -10.97 59.53
CA MET A 1 8.81 -11.45 60.55
C MET A 1 7.44 -11.22 59.93
N THR A 2 6.61 -12.20 59.56
CA THR A 2 6.44 -13.56 60.10
C THR A 2 5.83 -14.47 59.01
N TYR A 3 6.23 -15.74 59.05
CA TYR A 3 5.85 -16.89 58.22
C TYR A 3 4.45 -17.47 58.56
N ILE A 4 4.00 -18.43 57.73
CA ILE A 4 3.13 -19.63 57.94
C ILE A 4 2.14 -19.72 56.75
N THR A 5 2.19 -20.57 55.71
CA THR A 5 2.57 -21.98 55.40
C THR A 5 1.46 -23.06 55.60
N ILE A 6 1.17 -23.79 54.49
CA ILE A 6 0.73 -25.21 54.28
C ILE A 6 -0.74 -25.62 54.53
N TYR A 7 -1.46 -26.10 53.48
CA TYR A 7 -1.67 -27.54 53.21
C TYR A 7 -2.37 -27.87 51.88
N CYS A 8 -1.72 -28.76 51.12
CA CYS A 8 -2.25 -29.56 50.01
C CYS A 8 -3.17 -30.68 50.52
N ALA A 9 -4.17 -31.06 49.73
CA ALA A 9 -4.64 -32.44 49.65
C ALA A 9 -5.15 -32.73 48.23
N ALA A 10 -4.73 -33.88 47.70
CA ALA A 10 -4.71 -34.27 46.30
C ALA A 10 -5.83 -35.24 45.91
N LEU A 11 -5.81 -35.59 44.61
CA LEU A 11 -6.44 -36.72 43.89
C LEU A 11 -7.78 -36.40 43.22
N ALA A 12 -8.10 -36.80 41.98
CA ALA A 12 -7.41 -37.28 40.78
C ALA A 12 -8.53 -37.63 39.77
N THR A 13 -8.17 -37.91 38.51
CA THR A 13 -9.01 -38.29 37.34
C THR A 13 -9.62 -37.09 36.59
N ALA A 14 -9.45 -36.87 35.29
CA ALA A 14 -9.05 -37.74 34.20
C ALA A 14 -8.08 -37.04 33.22
N ALA A 15 -7.04 -37.77 32.83
CA ALA A 15 -6.14 -37.45 31.74
C ALA A 15 -6.57 -38.25 30.51
N ALA A 16 -6.83 -37.56 29.38
CA ALA A 16 -6.55 -38.06 28.04
C ALA A 16 -6.64 -36.91 27.03
N ALA A 17 -5.60 -36.79 26.20
CA ALA A 17 -5.49 -35.99 24.97
C ALA A 17 -5.20 -34.48 25.08
N LEU A 18 -4.18 -34.08 25.84
CA LEU A 18 -3.39 -32.86 25.57
C LEU A 18 -1.91 -33.16 25.81
N SER A 19 -1.24 -33.76 24.83
CA SER A 19 0.22 -33.95 24.87
C SER A 19 0.77 -34.04 23.46
N SER A 20 0.94 -32.87 22.83
CA SER A 20 1.98 -32.66 21.81
C SER A 20 2.10 -31.17 21.44
N CYS A 21 2.18 -30.25 22.40
CA CYS A 21 2.55 -28.84 22.15
C CYS A 21 2.95 -28.11 23.44
N ALA A 22 3.67 -28.78 24.34
CA ALA A 22 4.22 -28.14 25.55
C ALA A 22 5.59 -28.75 25.81
N GLY A 23 6.60 -28.21 25.13
CA GLY A 23 7.94 -28.77 25.18
C GLY A 23 8.98 -28.07 24.33
N ARG A 24 8.97 -26.73 24.26
CA ARG A 24 10.15 -25.91 23.91
C ARG A 24 10.12 -24.57 24.65
N THR A 25 9.85 -24.57 25.95
CA THR A 25 10.22 -23.45 26.82
C THR A 25 11.67 -23.62 27.21
N GLY A 26 12.56 -23.06 26.39
CA GLY A 26 14.00 -23.14 26.56
C GLY A 26 14.76 -22.78 25.28
N SER A 27 14.35 -21.73 24.57
CA SER A 27 15.22 -21.09 23.58
C SER A 27 16.28 -20.33 24.36
N GLN A 28 17.51 -20.87 24.40
CA GLN A 28 18.66 -20.03 24.70
C GLN A 28 18.63 -18.84 23.73
N ASN A 29 18.70 -17.63 24.26
CA ASN A 29 18.87 -16.40 23.47
C ASN A 29 20.20 -16.47 22.70
N THR A 30 20.18 -17.01 21.48
CA THR A 30 21.30 -16.93 20.54
C THR A 30 21.20 -15.62 19.76
N TYR A 31 21.40 -14.49 20.45
CA TYR A 31 21.59 -13.22 19.77
C TYR A 31 23.06 -13.09 19.37
N ALA A 32 23.29 -12.86 18.07
CA ALA A 32 24.51 -12.43 17.40
C ALA A 32 25.82 -13.19 17.69
N ASN A 33 26.45 -13.74 16.65
CA ASN A 33 27.88 -14.05 16.70
C ASN A 33 28.69 -12.76 16.57
N ALA A 34 28.84 -12.03 17.68
CA ALA A 34 29.45 -10.70 17.69
C ALA A 34 30.88 -10.70 17.13
N GLU A 35 31.63 -11.79 17.32
CA GLU A 35 32.98 -11.95 16.78
C GLU A 35 32.96 -12.00 15.25
N GLU A 36 32.08 -12.82 14.66
CA GLU A 36 31.91 -12.92 13.20
C GLU A 36 31.41 -11.61 12.57
N ASN A 37 30.53 -10.88 13.26
CA ASN A 37 29.98 -9.62 12.76
C ASN A 37 30.96 -8.44 12.88
N SER A 38 31.99 -8.55 13.73
CA SER A 38 32.91 -7.44 14.02
C SER A 38 33.84 -7.05 12.86
N HIS A 39 33.90 -7.87 11.80
CA HIS A 39 34.78 -7.68 10.64
C HIS A 39 34.05 -7.55 9.30
N TYR A 40 32.73 -7.32 9.33
CA TYR A 40 31.91 -7.28 8.12
C TYR A 40 30.96 -6.07 8.14
N SER A 41 30.77 -5.45 6.97
CA SER A 41 29.77 -4.40 6.74
C SER A 41 28.97 -4.68 5.46
N ASN A 42 27.68 -4.38 5.50
CA ASN A 42 26.81 -4.31 4.31
C ASN A 42 25.81 -3.13 4.37
N VAL A 43 26.07 -2.13 5.21
CA VAL A 43 25.12 -1.03 5.46
C VAL A 43 25.65 0.33 5.04
N ARG A 44 26.95 0.44 4.74
CA ARG A 44 27.62 1.69 4.37
C ARG A 44 27.62 1.87 2.85
N PRO A 45 27.69 3.10 2.31
CA PRO A 45 27.67 3.36 0.88
C PRO A 45 28.70 2.55 0.09
N GLU A 46 29.91 2.41 0.62
CA GLU A 46 30.98 1.65 0.02
C GLU A 46 30.65 0.17 -0.13
N ASP A 47 29.73 -0.40 0.65
CA ASP A 47 29.36 -1.81 0.57
C ASP A 47 28.49 -2.14 -0.66
N TYR A 48 27.96 -1.12 -1.34
CA TYR A 48 27.01 -1.27 -2.44
C TYR A 48 27.72 -1.26 -3.81
N VAL A 49 27.28 -2.13 -4.72
CA VAL A 49 27.89 -2.30 -6.06
C VAL A 49 26.94 -2.01 -7.22
N GLY A 50 25.66 -1.82 -6.94
CA GLY A 50 24.63 -1.58 -7.92
C GLY A 50 24.14 -2.85 -8.65
N PRO A 51 22.90 -2.84 -9.16
CA PRO A 51 22.24 -4.03 -9.70
C PRO A 51 22.91 -4.58 -10.97
N GLN A 52 23.67 -3.76 -11.71
CA GLN A 52 24.39 -4.19 -12.92
C GLN A 52 25.47 -5.23 -12.60
N VAL A 53 26.11 -5.14 -11.42
CA VAL A 53 27.10 -6.13 -10.99
C VAL A 53 26.41 -7.45 -10.67
N CYS A 54 25.28 -7.42 -9.97
CA CYS A 54 24.45 -8.60 -9.69
C CYS A 54 24.04 -9.31 -10.99
N GLY A 55 23.65 -8.55 -12.02
CA GLY A 55 23.22 -9.08 -13.32
C GLY A 55 24.28 -9.84 -14.12
N LYS A 56 25.57 -9.71 -13.79
CA LYS A 56 26.65 -10.48 -14.44
C LYS A 56 26.60 -11.97 -14.08
N CYS A 57 26.18 -12.30 -12.85
CA CYS A 57 26.06 -13.67 -12.37
C CYS A 57 24.59 -14.14 -12.30
N HIS A 58 23.66 -13.24 -11.96
CA HIS A 58 22.23 -13.53 -11.80
C HIS A 58 21.39 -12.96 -12.96
N ALA A 59 21.75 -13.34 -14.19
CA ALA A 59 21.16 -12.77 -15.40
C ALA A 59 19.62 -12.90 -15.48
N ASN A 60 19.06 -14.02 -15.02
CA ASN A 60 17.61 -14.25 -15.04
C ASN A 60 16.87 -13.31 -14.08
N ASN A 61 17.31 -13.26 -12.81
CA ASN A 61 16.72 -12.37 -11.81
C ASN A 61 16.87 -10.92 -12.23
N TYR A 62 18.03 -10.52 -12.76
CA TYR A 62 18.26 -9.16 -13.25
C TYR A 62 17.33 -8.79 -14.41
N LYS A 63 17.18 -9.68 -15.40
CA LYS A 63 16.28 -9.48 -16.54
C LYS A 63 14.82 -9.35 -16.09
N SER A 64 14.40 -10.15 -15.12
CA SER A 64 13.05 -10.11 -14.56
C SER A 64 12.81 -8.86 -13.71
N TRP A 65 13.72 -8.57 -12.77
CA TRP A 65 13.68 -7.38 -11.91
C TRP A 65 13.60 -6.08 -12.72
N ARG A 66 14.34 -5.96 -13.83
CA ARG A 66 14.28 -4.78 -14.72
C ARG A 66 12.90 -4.49 -15.32
N ARG A 67 11.97 -5.44 -15.24
CA ARG A 67 10.57 -5.32 -15.68
C ARG A 67 9.60 -5.32 -14.49
N HIS A 68 10.12 -5.49 -13.28
CA HIS A 68 9.36 -5.45 -12.05
C HIS A 68 9.12 -3.99 -11.62
N PRO A 69 7.92 -3.63 -11.13
CA PRO A 69 7.60 -2.27 -10.69
C PRO A 69 8.61 -1.66 -9.72
N HIS A 70 9.19 -2.45 -8.80
CA HIS A 70 10.27 -2.00 -7.90
C HIS A 70 11.41 -1.29 -8.64
N SER A 71 11.85 -1.81 -9.79
CA SER A 71 12.96 -1.22 -10.55
C SER A 71 12.63 0.16 -11.12
N SER A 72 11.35 0.50 -11.24
CA SER A 72 10.82 1.72 -11.85
C SER A 72 9.91 2.53 -10.92
N MET A 73 10.01 2.33 -9.60
CA MET A 73 9.28 3.15 -8.62
C MET A 73 9.73 4.62 -8.64
N ASN A 74 11.01 4.86 -8.95
CA ASN A 74 11.56 6.17 -9.27
C ASN A 74 12.50 6.02 -10.47
N MET A 75 12.45 6.95 -11.41
CA MET A 75 13.34 7.01 -12.57
C MET A 75 13.66 8.47 -12.89
N LEU A 76 14.87 8.74 -13.40
CA LEU A 76 15.14 10.03 -14.03
C LEU A 76 14.22 10.21 -15.25
N ALA A 77 13.72 11.41 -15.47
CA ALA A 77 12.83 11.71 -16.58
C ALA A 77 13.59 11.70 -17.91
N ASP A 78 13.26 10.74 -18.77
CA ASP A 78 13.80 10.62 -20.12
C ASP A 78 12.74 10.02 -21.07
N ARG A 79 13.13 9.69 -22.30
CA ARG A 79 12.21 9.11 -23.32
C ARG A 79 11.73 7.69 -23.02
N ASN A 80 12.35 6.99 -22.09
CA ASN A 80 12.05 5.61 -21.72
C ASN A 80 11.30 5.51 -20.39
N SER A 81 11.34 6.54 -19.55
CA SER A 81 10.69 6.57 -18.24
C SER A 81 9.39 7.37 -18.21
N VAL A 82 9.27 8.44 -19.02
CA VAL A 82 8.06 9.26 -19.09
C VAL A 82 6.96 8.55 -19.88
N LEU A 83 5.85 8.27 -19.22
CA LEU A 83 4.68 7.60 -19.76
C LEU A 83 3.56 8.58 -20.14
N GLY A 84 3.52 9.76 -19.52
CA GLY A 84 2.50 10.77 -19.76
C GLY A 84 2.66 11.47 -21.09
N ASP A 85 1.54 12.00 -21.58
CA ASP A 85 1.51 12.72 -22.84
C ASP A 85 2.04 14.15 -22.66
N PHE A 86 3.24 14.41 -23.17
CA PHE A 86 3.86 15.74 -23.22
C PHE A 86 3.90 16.30 -24.65
N SER A 87 2.95 15.93 -25.52
CA SER A 87 2.90 16.41 -26.90
C SER A 87 2.48 17.89 -27.04
N GLY A 88 2.31 18.62 -25.93
CA GLY A 88 1.67 19.93 -25.88
C GLY A 88 0.19 19.85 -25.52
N VAL A 89 -0.25 18.75 -24.89
CA VAL A 89 -1.63 18.59 -24.43
C VAL A 89 -1.97 19.62 -23.36
N SER A 90 -3.21 20.11 -23.41
CA SER A 90 -3.74 21.13 -22.49
C SER A 90 -4.84 20.53 -21.63
N VAL A 91 -4.81 20.83 -20.34
CA VAL A 91 -5.85 20.47 -19.37
C VAL A 91 -6.44 21.77 -18.83
N GLU A 92 -7.72 21.98 -19.11
CA GLU A 92 -8.53 23.00 -18.48
C GLU A 92 -9.10 22.44 -17.18
N TYR A 93 -8.90 23.14 -16.07
CA TYR A 93 -9.42 22.73 -14.78
C TYR A 93 -9.69 23.94 -13.89
N ALA A 94 -10.92 24.04 -13.38
CA ALA A 94 -11.36 25.13 -12.51
C ALA A 94 -11.04 26.55 -13.05
N GLY A 95 -11.13 26.75 -14.37
CA GLY A 95 -10.88 28.05 -15.02
C GLY A 95 -9.41 28.40 -15.25
N ARG A 96 -8.48 27.48 -14.94
CA ARG A 96 -7.04 27.60 -15.18
C ARG A 96 -6.58 26.49 -16.12
N ARG A 97 -5.40 26.69 -16.73
CA ARG A 97 -4.90 25.78 -17.77
C ARG A 97 -3.50 25.27 -17.46
N ALA A 98 -3.30 23.96 -17.55
CA ALA A 98 -1.99 23.31 -17.50
C ALA A 98 -1.62 22.79 -18.90
N VAL A 99 -0.39 23.06 -19.35
CA VAL A 99 0.12 22.54 -20.63
C VAL A 99 1.33 21.66 -20.38
N PHE A 100 1.25 20.40 -20.84
CA PHE A 100 2.32 19.42 -20.70
C PHE A 100 3.05 19.29 -22.04
N ARG A 101 4.29 19.76 -22.10
CA ARG A 101 5.07 19.87 -23.33
C ARG A 101 6.47 19.29 -23.21
N LYS A 102 7.05 18.93 -24.36
CA LYS A 102 8.43 18.49 -24.49
C LYS A 102 9.22 19.46 -25.36
N GLU A 103 10.41 19.83 -24.89
CA GLU A 103 11.31 20.76 -25.58
C GLU A 103 12.77 20.35 -25.33
N ASP A 104 13.58 20.26 -26.39
CA ASP A 104 15.01 19.88 -26.31
C ASP A 104 15.28 18.60 -25.51
N GLY A 105 14.39 17.62 -25.60
CA GLY A 105 14.49 16.34 -24.88
C GLY A 105 14.07 16.39 -23.41
N ASN A 106 13.72 17.57 -22.87
CA ASN A 106 13.20 17.79 -21.53
C ASN A 106 11.66 17.88 -21.54
N TYR A 107 11.06 17.67 -20.37
CA TYR A 107 9.61 17.67 -20.19
C TYR A 107 9.21 18.80 -19.23
N PHE A 108 8.13 19.49 -19.56
CA PHE A 108 7.68 20.68 -18.85
C PHE A 108 6.19 20.65 -18.57
N ALA A 109 5.80 21.25 -17.45
CA ALA A 109 4.44 21.62 -17.14
C ALA A 109 4.36 23.14 -16.98
N ASP A 110 3.61 23.80 -17.84
CA ASP A 110 3.35 25.23 -17.78
C ASP A 110 1.96 25.47 -17.19
N TYR A 111 1.86 26.34 -16.19
CA TYR A 111 0.59 26.70 -15.54
C TYR A 111 0.18 28.12 -15.92
N TYR A 112 -1.07 28.29 -16.30
CA TYR A 112 -1.65 29.53 -16.77
C TYR A 112 -2.87 29.95 -15.94
N ASP A 113 -2.99 31.26 -15.71
CA ASP A 113 -4.23 31.91 -15.30
C ASP A 113 -4.68 32.83 -16.44
N GLY A 114 -5.77 32.44 -17.12
CA GLY A 114 -6.14 32.98 -18.43
C GLY A 114 -5.03 32.81 -19.46
N GLU A 115 -4.56 33.93 -20.03
CA GLU A 115 -3.45 33.95 -20.99
C GLU A 115 -2.07 34.14 -20.33
N ALA A 116 -2.04 34.47 -19.03
CA ALA A 116 -0.79 34.71 -18.32
C ALA A 116 -0.17 33.38 -17.88
N LYS A 117 1.05 33.09 -18.36
CA LYS A 117 1.84 31.96 -17.85
C LYS A 117 2.42 32.33 -16.49
N GLU A 118 1.92 31.70 -15.44
CA GLU A 118 2.34 31.99 -14.08
C GLU A 118 3.62 31.25 -13.70
N ARG A 119 3.72 29.96 -14.06
CA ARG A 119 4.83 29.09 -13.66
C ARG A 119 5.20 28.12 -14.76
N THR A 120 6.47 27.72 -14.79
CA THR A 120 6.97 26.61 -15.60
C THR A 120 7.78 25.68 -14.72
N PHE A 121 7.44 24.40 -14.73
CA PHE A 121 8.16 23.33 -14.04
C PHE A 121 8.86 22.43 -15.05
N ARG A 122 10.14 22.12 -14.81
CA ARG A 122 10.88 21.11 -15.58
C ARG A 122 10.88 19.81 -14.80
N VAL A 123 10.33 18.77 -15.41
CA VAL A 123 10.27 17.42 -14.82
C VAL A 123 11.68 16.83 -14.77
N ILE A 124 12.07 16.36 -13.60
CA ILE A 124 13.37 15.75 -13.31
C ILE A 124 13.23 14.24 -13.13
N ARG A 125 12.11 13.77 -12.58
CA ARG A 125 11.87 12.35 -12.29
C ARG A 125 10.42 11.94 -12.53
N THR A 126 10.24 10.65 -12.68
CA THR A 126 8.94 9.98 -12.68
C THR A 126 8.86 9.04 -11.48
N VAL A 127 7.73 9.04 -10.79
CA VAL A 127 7.43 8.10 -9.70
C VAL A 127 6.22 7.27 -10.08
N GLY A 128 6.30 5.94 -9.92
CA GLY A 128 5.25 5.03 -10.36
C GLY A 128 5.29 4.71 -11.87
N SER A 129 4.76 3.55 -12.22
CA SER A 129 4.83 3.01 -13.61
C SER A 129 3.71 2.03 -13.98
N ARG A 130 2.75 1.78 -13.08
CA ARG A 130 1.76 0.70 -13.25
C ARG A 130 0.34 1.19 -13.51
N TYR A 131 -0.13 2.17 -12.73
CA TYR A 131 -1.51 2.68 -12.79
C TYR A 131 -1.56 4.19 -12.93
N GLU A 132 -0.65 4.86 -12.25
CA GLU A 132 -0.39 6.27 -12.40
C GLU A 132 1.12 6.50 -12.50
N GLN A 133 1.46 7.67 -13.01
CA GLN A 133 2.80 8.21 -12.94
C GLN A 133 2.76 9.64 -12.44
N ASP A 134 3.46 9.85 -11.35
CA ASP A 134 3.77 11.14 -10.76
C ASP A 134 5.01 11.75 -11.39
N TYR A 135 5.06 13.07 -11.36
CA TYR A 135 6.18 13.84 -11.90
C TYR A 135 6.78 14.70 -10.81
N VAL A 136 8.07 14.51 -10.60
CA VAL A 136 8.86 15.33 -9.68
C VAL A 136 9.61 16.34 -10.52
N ALA A 137 9.49 17.62 -10.18
CA ALA A 137 9.94 18.72 -11.00
C ALA A 137 10.63 19.82 -10.16
N VAL A 138 11.32 20.71 -10.86
CA VAL A 138 11.88 21.94 -10.30
C VAL A 138 11.30 23.11 -11.11
N GLN A 139 10.91 24.18 -10.42
CA GLN A 139 10.45 25.38 -11.09
C GLN A 139 11.61 26.04 -11.83
N VAL A 140 11.35 26.51 -13.05
CA VAL A 140 12.34 27.23 -13.88
C VAL A 140 11.87 28.63 -14.24
N GLU A 141 10.58 28.93 -14.08
CA GLU A 141 9.98 30.24 -14.27
C GLU A 141 8.80 30.38 -13.29
N GLY A 142 8.68 31.52 -12.61
CA GLY A 142 7.58 31.80 -11.70
C GLY A 142 7.73 33.13 -10.94
N PRO A 143 6.74 33.52 -10.12
CA PRO A 143 6.74 34.78 -9.40
C PRO A 143 7.65 34.79 -8.14
N GLU A 144 8.09 33.63 -7.67
CA GLU A 144 8.88 33.50 -6.45
C GLU A 144 10.29 34.10 -6.62
N ALA A 145 10.89 34.56 -5.51
CA ALA A 145 12.22 35.15 -5.52
C ALA A 145 13.32 34.12 -5.86
N PRO A 146 14.47 34.56 -6.41
CA PRO A 146 15.62 33.69 -6.61
C PRO A 146 16.03 32.98 -5.31
N GLY A 147 16.27 31.67 -5.38
CA GLY A 147 16.62 30.84 -4.22
C GLY A 147 15.42 30.33 -3.41
N HIS A 148 14.18 30.64 -3.80
CA HIS A 148 12.99 30.00 -3.22
C HIS A 148 13.06 28.47 -3.37
N PRO A 149 12.57 27.67 -2.40
CA PRO A 149 12.62 26.21 -2.44
C PRO A 149 12.15 25.59 -3.77
N LEU A 150 11.08 26.13 -4.37
CA LEU A 150 10.58 25.66 -5.67
C LEU A 150 11.61 25.69 -6.82
N TYR A 151 12.63 26.56 -6.76
CA TYR A 151 13.70 26.64 -7.78
C TYR A 151 14.89 25.72 -7.51
N VAL A 152 15.03 25.20 -6.29
CA VAL A 152 16.25 24.49 -5.84
C VAL A 152 15.97 23.09 -5.31
N GLU A 153 14.76 22.83 -4.84
CA GLU A 153 14.30 21.52 -4.39
C GLU A 153 13.46 20.84 -5.47
N GLU A 154 13.57 19.52 -5.54
CA GLU A 154 12.71 18.68 -6.37
C GLU A 154 11.36 18.48 -5.65
N THR A 155 10.22 18.87 -6.26
CA THR A 155 8.87 18.71 -5.67
C THR A 155 7.92 17.94 -6.59
N ARG A 156 6.93 17.24 -6.01
CA ARG A 156 5.91 16.49 -6.77
C ARG A 156 4.88 17.46 -7.35
N LEU A 157 4.60 17.34 -8.63
CA LEU A 157 3.49 18.05 -9.26
C LEU A 157 2.15 17.51 -8.76
N ARG A 158 1.17 18.41 -8.58
CA ARG A 158 -0.21 18.06 -8.22
C ARG A 158 -1.08 17.65 -9.41
N PHE A 159 -0.45 17.42 -10.56
CA PHE A 159 -1.01 16.69 -11.68
C PHE A 159 -0.23 15.40 -11.90
N ALA A 160 -0.95 14.31 -12.13
CA ALA A 160 -0.38 13.02 -12.49
C ALA A 160 -0.99 12.50 -13.79
N TRP A 161 -0.26 11.60 -14.41
CA TRP A 161 -0.75 10.86 -15.56
C TRP A 161 -1.43 9.59 -15.08
N SER A 162 -2.74 9.48 -15.29
CA SER A 162 -3.43 8.20 -15.13
C SER A 162 -3.08 7.31 -16.34
N ILE A 163 -2.31 6.25 -16.11
CA ILE A 163 -1.95 5.26 -17.14
C ILE A 163 -3.20 4.52 -17.60
N VAL A 164 -4.13 4.27 -16.67
CA VAL A 164 -5.41 3.62 -16.89
C VAL A 164 -6.29 4.48 -17.78
N ALA A 165 -6.62 5.70 -17.34
CA ALA A 165 -7.52 6.58 -18.06
C ALA A 165 -6.87 7.16 -19.33
N LYS A 166 -5.53 7.14 -19.41
CA LYS A 166 -4.71 7.76 -20.45
C LYS A 166 -4.96 9.27 -20.56
N ARG A 167 -5.03 9.94 -19.41
CA ARG A 167 -5.19 11.40 -19.32
C ARG A 167 -4.50 11.94 -18.09
N TRP A 168 -4.18 13.23 -18.15
CA TRP A 168 -3.74 14.02 -17.03
C TRP A 168 -4.90 14.32 -16.09
N LEU A 169 -4.68 14.17 -14.79
CA LEU A 169 -5.66 14.46 -13.75
C LEU A 169 -4.99 15.19 -12.59
N PRO A 170 -5.71 16.10 -11.90
CA PRO A 170 -5.34 16.53 -10.57
C PRO A 170 -5.20 15.34 -9.62
N GLN A 171 -4.26 15.38 -8.68
CA GLN A 171 -4.04 14.29 -7.72
C GLN A 171 -5.26 13.99 -6.84
N SER A 172 -6.18 14.94 -6.67
CA SER A 172 -7.43 14.74 -5.93
C SER A 172 -8.33 13.64 -6.52
N TYR A 173 -8.13 13.27 -7.79
CA TYR A 173 -8.83 12.16 -8.43
C TYR A 173 -8.18 10.80 -8.16
N LEU A 174 -6.94 10.78 -7.67
CA LEU A 174 -6.10 9.59 -7.59
C LEU A 174 -5.69 9.22 -6.16
N GLU A 175 -5.47 10.22 -5.30
CA GLU A 175 -4.98 10.05 -3.92
C GLU A 175 -5.94 10.62 -2.87
N PRO A 176 -7.02 9.90 -2.49
CA PRO A 176 -7.99 10.39 -1.53
C PRO A 176 -7.42 10.56 -0.12
N THR A 177 -6.35 9.83 0.23
CA THR A 177 -5.68 9.95 1.54
C THR A 177 -5.03 11.32 1.72
N GLU A 178 -4.42 11.86 0.66
CA GLU A 178 -3.80 13.19 0.70
C GLU A 178 -4.84 14.29 0.45
N TYR A 179 -5.82 14.00 -0.40
CA TYR A 179 -6.84 14.96 -0.82
C TYR A 179 -8.26 14.52 -0.39
N PRO A 180 -8.53 14.39 0.92
CA PRO A 180 -9.81 13.88 1.41
C PRO A 180 -10.93 14.94 1.30
N GLY A 181 -12.17 14.45 1.28
CA GLY A 181 -13.37 15.30 1.37
C GLY A 181 -13.77 15.96 0.04
N SER A 182 -14.53 17.06 0.15
CA SER A 182 -15.08 17.78 -0.99
C SER A 182 -13.99 18.43 -1.86
N GLU A 183 -14.15 18.37 -3.19
CA GLU A 183 -13.26 19.00 -4.16
C GLU A 183 -13.27 20.54 -4.02
N TYR A 184 -14.45 21.10 -3.75
CA TYR A 184 -14.66 22.53 -3.58
C TYR A 184 -15.03 22.87 -2.12
N LEU A 185 -14.65 24.07 -1.68
CA LEU A 185 -15.14 24.69 -0.46
C LEU A 185 -16.52 25.35 -0.70
N ASP A 186 -17.17 25.83 0.37
CA ASP A 186 -18.51 26.46 0.30
C ASP A 186 -18.53 27.70 -0.62
N ASP A 187 -17.40 28.40 -0.73
CA ASP A 187 -17.22 29.56 -1.61
C ASP A 187 -16.90 29.19 -3.07
N ARG A 188 -16.90 27.89 -3.39
CA ARG A 188 -16.57 27.28 -4.69
C ARG A 188 -15.11 27.39 -5.11
N SER A 189 -14.21 27.83 -4.23
CA SER A 189 -12.77 27.65 -4.47
C SER A 189 -12.39 26.18 -4.34
N LEU A 190 -11.32 25.77 -5.03
CA LEU A 190 -10.78 24.42 -4.88
C LEU A 190 -10.23 24.26 -3.46
N ARG A 191 -10.62 23.18 -2.76
CA ARG A 191 -10.03 22.81 -1.47
C ARG A 191 -8.53 22.55 -1.62
N TYR A 192 -8.17 21.88 -2.72
CA TYR A 192 -6.80 21.58 -3.09
C TYR A 192 -6.56 22.02 -4.53
N ASP A 193 -5.94 23.18 -4.69
CA ASP A 193 -5.61 23.71 -6.01
C ASP A 193 -4.39 22.99 -6.60
N PRO A 194 -4.51 22.28 -7.74
CA PRO A 194 -3.40 21.55 -8.35
C PRO A 194 -2.38 22.46 -9.07
N PHE A 195 -2.73 23.73 -9.29
CA PHE A 195 -1.83 24.72 -9.87
C PHE A 195 -1.00 25.48 -8.83
N VAL A 196 -1.37 25.36 -7.55
CA VAL A 196 -0.54 25.82 -6.43
C VAL A 196 0.44 24.69 -6.10
N PRO A 197 1.76 24.89 -6.30
CA PRO A 197 2.74 23.83 -6.09
C PRO A 197 2.80 23.40 -4.62
N ASP A 198 3.17 22.14 -4.40
CA ASP A 198 3.57 21.66 -3.09
C ASP A 198 5.01 22.10 -2.80
N GLU A 199 5.27 22.58 -1.59
CA GLU A 199 6.62 22.96 -1.14
C GLU A 199 7.31 21.84 -0.37
N LEU A 200 6.66 20.69 -0.18
CA LEU A 200 7.26 19.50 0.41
C LEU A 200 8.27 18.86 -0.56
N PRO A 201 9.57 18.80 -0.20
CA PRO A 201 10.57 18.23 -1.10
C PRO A 201 10.43 16.72 -1.27
N PHE A 202 10.80 16.24 -2.45
CA PHE A 202 10.82 14.83 -2.82
C PHE A 202 11.55 13.95 -1.81
N ASN A 203 12.62 14.48 -1.22
CA ASN A 203 13.47 13.76 -0.28
C ASN A 203 12.90 13.62 1.14
N GLU A 204 11.78 14.28 1.40
CA GLU A 204 11.00 14.16 2.62
C GLU A 204 9.91 13.08 2.49
N ARG A 205 9.36 12.95 1.27
CA ARG A 205 8.13 12.18 1.04
C ARG A 205 8.36 10.86 0.31
N CYS A 206 9.02 10.91 -0.84
CA CYS A 206 9.05 9.80 -1.81
C CYS A 206 10.40 9.09 -1.83
N SER A 207 11.50 9.79 -1.55
CA SER A 207 12.85 9.25 -1.72
C SER A 207 13.08 7.96 -0.92
N ARG A 208 12.53 7.88 0.29
CA ARG A 208 12.71 6.79 1.25
C ARG A 208 12.16 5.44 0.77
N CYS A 209 11.02 5.41 0.09
CA CYS A 209 10.36 4.16 -0.32
C CYS A 209 10.57 3.85 -1.80
N HIS A 210 11.03 4.82 -2.60
CA HIS A 210 11.16 4.68 -4.05
C HIS A 210 12.61 4.64 -4.54
N ASN A 211 13.59 4.56 -3.65
CA ASN A 211 15.01 4.46 -4.02
C ASN A 211 15.79 3.49 -3.14
N THR A 212 16.94 3.06 -3.66
CA THR A 212 17.89 2.26 -2.90
C THR A 212 18.87 3.17 -2.19
N TYR A 213 18.85 3.09 -0.86
CA TYR A 213 19.78 3.78 0.02
C TYR A 213 20.68 2.78 0.76
N PRO A 214 21.87 3.22 1.17
CA PRO A 214 22.62 2.53 2.22
C PRO A 214 21.75 2.41 3.48
N TYR A 215 21.79 1.24 4.11
CA TYR A 215 20.88 0.95 5.22
C TYR A 215 21.17 1.78 6.47
N ASP A 216 22.40 2.27 6.66
CA ASP A 216 22.76 3.12 7.80
C ASP A 216 21.81 4.32 7.98
N LEU A 217 21.41 4.99 6.90
CA LEU A 217 20.44 6.09 6.92
C LEU A 217 19.09 5.68 7.52
N ARG A 218 18.65 4.44 7.29
CA ARG A 218 17.44 3.87 7.90
C ARG A 218 17.67 3.51 9.36
N PHE A 219 18.84 2.95 9.67
CA PHE A 219 19.21 2.61 11.05
C PHE A 219 19.25 3.84 11.96
N TYR A 220 19.67 5.01 11.45
CA TYR A 220 19.67 6.26 12.22
C TYR A 220 18.29 6.60 12.81
N LYS A 221 17.22 6.10 12.18
CA LYS A 221 15.84 6.35 12.59
C LYS A 221 15.32 5.41 13.65
N ILE A 222 16.00 4.31 13.97
CA ILE A 222 15.46 3.17 14.72
C ILE A 222 14.85 3.54 16.10
N PHE A 223 15.34 4.60 16.76
CA PHE A 223 14.82 5.11 18.04
C PHE A 223 14.00 6.41 17.93
N SER A 224 13.82 6.94 16.73
CA SER A 224 13.00 8.12 16.45
C SER A 224 11.53 7.75 16.24
N GLU A 225 10.66 8.75 16.11
CA GLU A 225 9.27 8.54 15.66
C GLU A 225 9.18 7.86 14.28
N PHE A 226 10.25 7.94 13.49
CA PHE A 226 10.38 7.27 12.20
C PHE A 226 11.03 5.88 12.32
N GLY A 227 11.08 5.28 13.52
CA GLY A 227 11.73 3.99 13.78
C GLY A 227 11.28 2.85 12.87
N ARG A 228 10.00 2.83 12.47
CA ARG A 228 9.48 1.88 11.47
C ARG A 228 10.20 1.94 10.13
N LEU A 229 10.77 3.10 9.73
CA LEU A 229 11.54 3.23 8.47
C LEU A 229 12.79 2.36 8.42
N SER A 230 13.27 1.90 9.59
CA SER A 230 14.36 0.93 9.67
C SER A 230 13.95 -0.46 9.17
N GLY A 231 12.66 -0.81 9.20
CA GLY A 231 12.17 -2.16 8.91
C GLY A 231 12.48 -3.19 9.99
N PHE A 232 13.56 -3.01 10.76
CA PHE A 232 13.96 -3.90 11.85
C PHE A 232 13.72 -3.23 13.21
N PRO A 233 13.04 -3.89 14.16
CA PRO A 233 12.82 -3.29 15.47
C PRO A 233 14.14 -3.17 16.26
N PRO A 234 14.18 -2.28 17.27
CA PRO A 234 15.31 -2.23 18.19
C PRO A 234 15.36 -3.53 19.02
N PHE A 235 16.34 -4.38 18.72
CA PHE A 235 16.69 -5.55 19.50
C PHE A 235 17.79 -5.21 20.50
N PRO A 236 18.05 -6.07 21.51
CA PRO A 236 19.23 -5.94 22.36
C PRO A 236 20.51 -5.72 21.51
N GLY A 237 21.37 -4.79 21.94
CA GLY A 237 22.58 -4.39 21.21
C GLY A 237 22.45 -3.11 20.40
N ALA A 238 21.25 -2.72 19.98
CA ALA A 238 21.01 -1.36 19.48
C ALA A 238 20.76 -0.43 20.67
N THR A 239 21.46 0.71 20.69
CA THR A 239 21.26 1.77 21.70
C THR A 239 21.34 3.14 21.03
N PRO A 240 20.79 4.21 21.63
CA PRO A 240 21.00 5.56 21.15
C PRO A 240 22.50 5.91 20.98
N GLN A 241 23.37 5.38 21.85
CA GLN A 241 24.82 5.55 21.74
C GLN A 241 25.39 4.82 20.52
N THR A 242 24.85 3.65 20.16
CA THR A 242 25.23 2.94 18.93
C THR A 242 24.88 3.77 17.69
N VAL A 243 23.66 4.33 17.65
CA VAL A 243 23.23 5.23 16.58
C VAL A 243 24.16 6.44 16.49
N GLN A 244 24.43 7.12 17.61
CA GLN A 244 25.30 8.29 17.62
C GLN A 244 26.71 7.96 17.11
N LYS A 245 27.27 6.80 17.49
CA LYS A 245 28.58 6.36 16.97
C LYS A 245 28.56 6.16 15.45
N MET A 246 27.53 5.48 14.92
CA MET A 246 27.41 5.25 13.49
C MET A 246 27.28 6.53 12.68
N VAL A 247 26.52 7.49 13.21
CA VAL A 247 26.32 8.81 12.61
C VAL A 247 27.62 9.62 12.63
N ASN A 248 28.32 9.66 13.77
CA ASN A 248 29.60 10.36 13.89
C ASN A 248 30.69 9.76 12.98
N GLU A 249 30.72 8.42 12.84
CA GLU A 249 31.64 7.74 11.94
C GLU A 249 31.44 8.16 10.48
N ALA A 250 30.20 8.45 10.08
CA ALA A 250 29.85 8.88 8.72
C ALA A 250 29.81 10.40 8.53
N GLY A 251 29.86 11.20 9.61
CA GLY A 251 29.65 12.65 9.55
C GLY A 251 28.21 13.05 9.19
N ASP A 252 27.24 12.23 9.59
CA ASP A 252 25.83 12.34 9.19
C ASP A 252 24.94 13.00 10.28
N GLU A 253 25.50 13.75 11.23
CA GLU A 253 24.76 14.28 12.40
C GLU A 253 23.50 15.07 12.02
N GLN A 254 23.57 15.81 10.92
CA GLN A 254 22.45 16.57 10.37
C GLN A 254 21.26 15.69 9.96
N TRP A 255 21.50 14.42 9.66
CA TRP A 255 20.48 13.48 9.23
C TRP A 255 19.83 12.74 10.40
N LEU A 256 20.28 12.88 11.65
CA LEU A 256 19.75 12.06 12.75
C LEU A 256 18.25 12.31 13.01
N ASN A 257 17.85 13.58 13.14
CA ASN A 257 16.51 13.99 13.61
C ASN A 257 15.60 14.56 12.51
N THR A 258 15.77 14.12 11.26
CA THR A 258 14.93 14.54 10.13
C THR A 258 14.29 13.35 9.43
N VAL A 259 13.10 13.49 8.86
CA VAL A 259 12.52 12.44 8.00
C VAL A 259 13.22 12.39 6.62
N ARG A 260 13.99 13.43 6.27
CA ARG A 260 14.66 13.56 4.98
C ARG A 260 15.86 12.63 4.83
N PHE A 261 16.05 12.17 3.60
CA PHE A 261 17.24 11.42 3.21
C PHE A 261 18.09 12.26 2.23
N PRO A 262 19.44 12.18 2.29
CA PRO A 262 20.32 12.89 1.38
C PRO A 262 20.10 12.45 -0.08
N MET A 263 19.91 13.39 -1.00
CA MET A 263 19.63 13.08 -2.42
C MET A 263 20.86 12.59 -3.20
N ASP A 264 22.05 12.98 -2.76
CA ASP A 264 23.34 12.59 -3.32
C ASP A 264 23.82 11.21 -2.87
N ARG A 265 23.08 10.57 -1.95
CA ARG A 265 23.40 9.25 -1.37
C ARG A 265 22.58 8.10 -1.93
N PHE A 266 21.83 8.31 -3.02
CA PHE A 266 21.21 7.20 -3.74
C PHE A 266 22.28 6.24 -4.25
N VAL A 267 22.19 4.97 -3.83
CA VAL A 267 22.95 3.89 -4.48
C VAL A 267 22.35 3.60 -5.84
N THR A 268 21.03 3.63 -5.93
CA THR A 268 20.29 3.43 -7.18
C THR A 268 19.00 4.23 -7.13
N VAL A 269 18.69 4.93 -8.23
CA VAL A 269 17.37 5.51 -8.47
C VAL A 269 16.39 4.38 -8.76
N GLY A 270 15.36 4.23 -7.92
CA GLY A 270 14.49 3.03 -7.91
C GLY A 270 14.91 1.97 -6.87
N ILE A 271 14.05 0.96 -6.68
CA ILE A 271 14.29 -0.14 -5.73
C ILE A 271 15.05 -1.26 -6.44
N SER A 272 16.33 -1.41 -6.08
CA SER A 272 17.28 -2.34 -6.67
C SER A 272 17.56 -3.54 -5.76
N CYS A 273 18.37 -4.49 -6.26
CA CYS A 273 18.73 -5.72 -5.54
C CYS A 273 19.16 -5.44 -4.09
N GLU A 274 19.99 -4.42 -3.90
CA GLU A 274 20.63 -4.12 -2.61
C GLU A 274 19.68 -3.38 -1.65
N SER A 275 18.48 -2.99 -2.08
CA SER A 275 17.43 -2.53 -1.16
C SER A 275 16.86 -3.67 -0.30
N CYS A 276 16.96 -4.91 -0.77
CA CYS A 276 16.51 -6.10 -0.05
C CYS A 276 17.68 -6.99 0.40
N HIS A 277 18.78 -7.01 -0.36
CA HIS A 277 19.97 -7.82 -0.07
C HIS A 277 21.09 -7.07 0.65
N PHE A 278 20.88 -5.80 0.98
CA PHE A 278 21.90 -4.89 1.54
C PHE A 278 23.14 -4.77 0.62
N GLY A 279 24.20 -4.13 1.10
CA GLY A 279 25.45 -3.97 0.35
C GLY A 279 26.07 -5.31 -0.06
N GLY A 280 26.19 -5.51 -1.38
CA GLY A 280 26.59 -6.78 -1.97
C GLY A 280 28.09 -6.91 -2.30
N ARG A 281 28.94 -5.93 -1.99
CA ARG A 281 30.34 -5.89 -2.49
C ARG A 281 31.14 -7.14 -2.16
N ILE A 282 31.20 -7.53 -0.89
CA ILE A 282 31.99 -8.68 -0.45
C ILE A 282 31.50 -9.96 -1.14
N HIS A 283 30.18 -10.12 -1.29
CA HIS A 283 29.58 -11.21 -2.04
C HIS A 283 29.96 -11.16 -3.53
N ALA A 284 29.87 -10.00 -4.17
CA ALA A 284 30.21 -9.83 -5.58
C ALA A 284 31.69 -10.15 -5.88
N GLU A 285 32.59 -9.79 -4.96
CA GLU A 285 34.03 -10.05 -5.09
C GLU A 285 34.40 -11.51 -4.77
N ASN A 286 33.67 -12.15 -3.84
CA ASN A 286 34.00 -13.47 -3.31
C ASN A 286 32.81 -14.46 -3.33
N ALA A 287 32.04 -14.46 -4.41
CA ALA A 287 30.71 -15.12 -4.47
C ALA A 287 30.70 -16.62 -4.13
N ARG A 288 31.83 -17.32 -4.28
CA ARG A 288 31.94 -18.75 -3.98
C ARG A 288 32.04 -19.07 -2.49
N THR A 289 32.56 -18.13 -1.71
CA THR A 289 32.88 -18.34 -0.29
C THR A 289 32.11 -17.39 0.63
N GLN A 290 31.51 -16.33 0.08
CA GLN A 290 30.76 -15.33 0.82
C GLN A 290 29.34 -15.21 0.24
N PRO A 291 28.33 -15.88 0.80
CA PRO A 291 26.93 -15.68 0.40
C PRO A 291 26.45 -14.27 0.79
N PRO A 292 25.39 -13.74 0.14
CA PRO A 292 24.81 -12.47 0.55
C PRO A 292 24.19 -12.58 1.95
N ARG A 293 24.40 -11.55 2.79
CA ARG A 293 23.78 -11.46 4.12
C ARG A 293 22.46 -10.70 4.03
N PHE A 294 21.36 -11.35 4.43
CA PHE A 294 20.00 -10.79 4.43
C PHE A 294 19.66 -10.05 5.73
N VAL A 295 20.67 -9.57 6.46
CA VAL A 295 20.52 -8.82 7.69
C VAL A 295 21.52 -7.67 7.70
N PRO A 296 21.16 -6.51 8.26
CA PRO A 296 22.07 -5.39 8.36
C PRO A 296 23.19 -5.71 9.34
N THR A 297 24.43 -5.61 8.88
CA THR A 297 25.63 -5.95 9.63
C THR A 297 26.64 -4.82 9.53
N HIS A 298 27.25 -4.48 10.66
CA HIS A 298 28.34 -3.52 10.78
C HIS A 298 29.11 -3.83 12.09
N PRO A 299 30.40 -3.49 12.22
CA PRO A 299 31.13 -3.71 13.48
C PRO A 299 30.45 -3.05 14.70
N LEU A 300 29.92 -1.84 14.55
CA LEU A 300 29.14 -1.16 15.61
C LEU A 300 27.79 -1.83 15.90
N LEU A 301 27.29 -2.66 14.99
CA LEU A 301 26.05 -3.41 15.08
C LEU A 301 26.28 -4.88 15.45
N ALA A 302 27.52 -5.28 15.80
CA ALA A 302 27.88 -6.67 15.99
C ALA A 302 27.02 -7.38 17.06
N ASN A 303 26.56 -6.65 18.08
CA ASN A 303 25.70 -7.16 19.15
C ASN A 303 24.19 -7.03 18.85
N TRP A 304 23.80 -6.31 17.79
CA TRP A 304 22.40 -6.09 17.38
C TRP A 304 22.00 -6.98 16.20
N THR A 305 22.94 -7.23 15.28
CA THR A 305 22.72 -7.92 14.01
C THR A 305 21.97 -9.25 14.22
N PRO A 306 20.77 -9.43 13.64
CA PRO A 306 20.06 -10.71 13.73
C PRO A 306 20.87 -11.85 13.12
N PRO A 307 20.65 -13.13 13.50
CA PRO A 307 21.43 -14.25 12.97
C PRO A 307 21.38 -14.34 11.44
N HIS A 308 22.49 -14.18 10.71
CA HIS A 308 22.43 -14.20 9.24
C HIS A 308 22.19 -15.60 8.65
N GLU A 309 22.53 -16.66 9.39
CA GLU A 309 22.31 -18.03 8.93
C GLU A 309 20.81 -18.33 8.89
N GLY A 310 20.35 -18.89 7.76
CA GLY A 310 18.92 -19.15 7.54
C GLY A 310 18.03 -17.90 7.47
N ALA A 311 18.60 -16.68 7.47
CA ALA A 311 17.84 -15.43 7.54
C ALA A 311 16.74 -15.31 6.48
N ARG A 312 16.97 -15.80 5.26
CA ARG A 312 15.97 -15.80 4.18
C ARG A 312 14.75 -16.69 4.44
N GLU A 313 14.84 -17.63 5.37
CA GLU A 313 13.75 -18.55 5.71
C GLU A 313 12.94 -18.04 6.91
N ARG A 314 13.42 -16.99 7.59
CA ARG A 314 12.84 -16.45 8.82
C ARG A 314 11.84 -15.33 8.53
N ALA A 315 10.60 -15.50 8.96
CA ALA A 315 9.52 -14.56 8.70
C ALA A 315 9.84 -13.16 9.25
N GLU A 316 10.42 -13.07 10.45
CA GLU A 316 10.80 -11.81 11.08
C GLU A 316 11.87 -11.03 10.30
N VAL A 317 12.68 -11.69 9.48
CA VAL A 317 13.66 -11.02 8.62
C VAL A 317 13.03 -10.59 7.32
N VAL A 318 12.36 -11.51 6.62
CA VAL A 318 11.79 -11.23 5.30
C VAL A 318 10.72 -10.14 5.41
N ASN A 319 9.86 -10.21 6.43
CA ASN A 319 8.81 -9.22 6.64
C ASN A 319 9.40 -7.85 7.03
N ALA A 320 10.48 -7.82 7.82
CA ALA A 320 11.22 -6.59 8.13
C ALA A 320 11.81 -5.91 6.89
N LEU A 321 12.25 -6.69 5.89
CA LEU A 321 12.72 -6.14 4.61
C LEU A 321 11.59 -5.44 3.85
N CYS A 322 10.42 -6.05 3.78
CA CYS A 322 9.25 -5.50 3.11
C CYS A 322 8.69 -4.27 3.85
N LEU A 323 8.71 -4.31 5.20
CA LEU A 323 8.23 -3.23 6.06
C LEU A 323 8.96 -1.91 5.84
N GLN A 324 10.19 -1.92 5.32
CA GLN A 324 10.94 -0.69 5.00
C GLN A 324 10.19 0.25 4.03
N CYS A 325 9.25 -0.29 3.23
CA CYS A 325 8.50 0.47 2.23
C CYS A 325 6.97 0.22 2.27
N HIS A 326 6.53 -0.99 2.64
CA HIS A 326 5.10 -1.39 2.63
C HIS A 326 4.37 -1.06 3.94
N HIS A 327 4.45 0.20 4.37
CA HIS A 327 3.86 0.68 5.63
C HIS A 327 3.26 2.10 5.55
N SER A 328 3.20 2.72 4.37
CA SER A 328 3.08 4.19 4.23
C SER A 328 1.73 4.78 4.62
N GLY A 329 0.69 3.97 4.80
CA GLY A 329 -0.66 4.39 5.13
C GLY A 329 -1.08 4.20 6.60
N GLU A 330 -0.16 3.97 7.55
CA GLU A 330 -0.51 3.57 8.92
C GLU A 330 -1.41 4.60 9.64
N THR A 331 -1.21 5.88 9.34
CA THR A 331 -2.00 6.99 9.90
C THR A 331 -3.12 7.46 8.97
N ALA A 332 -3.42 6.72 7.89
CA ALA A 332 -4.49 7.10 6.97
C ALA A 332 -5.84 7.06 7.68
N GLN A 333 -6.63 8.13 7.50
CA GLN A 333 -7.97 8.24 8.09
C GLN A 333 -8.95 7.21 7.51
N ASP A 334 -8.66 6.71 6.31
CA ASP A 334 -9.48 5.71 5.62
C ASP A 334 -9.23 4.27 6.09
N ASN A 335 -8.27 4.04 7.00
CA ASN A 335 -8.06 2.72 7.58
C ASN A 335 -9.28 2.23 8.34
N TRP A 336 -9.56 0.94 8.21
CA TRP A 336 -10.76 0.32 8.74
C TRP A 336 -10.68 0.20 10.27
N PRO A 337 -11.80 0.34 11.01
CA PRO A 337 -11.77 0.29 12.47
C PRO A 337 -11.32 -1.05 13.07
N ASP A 338 -11.31 -2.13 12.27
CA ASP A 338 -10.78 -3.44 12.69
C ASP A 338 -9.25 -3.53 12.59
N GLY A 339 -8.59 -2.50 12.07
CA GLY A 339 -7.14 -2.44 11.83
C GLY A 339 -6.72 -2.85 10.43
N SER A 340 -7.65 -3.22 9.54
CA SER A 340 -7.35 -3.44 8.12
C SER A 340 -7.03 -2.10 7.44
N ALA A 341 -6.21 -2.13 6.40
CA ALA A 341 -5.88 -0.94 5.63
C ALA A 341 -7.06 -0.53 4.73
N GLY A 342 -7.31 0.77 4.68
CA GLY A 342 -8.19 1.37 3.67
C GLY A 342 -7.45 1.69 2.38
N VAL A 343 -6.12 1.79 2.45
CA VAL A 343 -5.25 2.34 1.40
C VAL A 343 -4.11 1.37 1.09
N ASN A 344 -3.58 1.45 -0.14
CA ASN A 344 -2.48 0.59 -0.58
C ASN A 344 -1.16 0.82 0.19
N SER A 345 -0.15 -0.02 -0.10
CA SER A 345 1.21 0.14 0.43
C SER A 345 1.29 -0.01 1.96
N MET A 346 0.35 -0.78 2.51
CA MET A 346 0.18 -1.09 3.93
C MET A 346 0.32 -2.58 4.25
N GLU A 347 0.72 -3.37 3.25
CA GLU A 347 0.61 -4.82 3.29
C GLU A 347 1.44 -5.43 4.44
N SER A 348 2.61 -4.86 4.74
CA SER A 348 3.43 -5.35 5.87
C SER A 348 2.81 -5.00 7.22
N THR A 349 2.31 -3.78 7.41
CA THR A 349 1.67 -3.36 8.67
C THR A 349 0.38 -4.15 8.92
N GLU A 350 -0.43 -4.38 7.89
CA GLU A 350 -1.62 -5.23 8.01
C GLU A 350 -1.25 -6.67 8.38
N MET A 351 -0.24 -7.23 7.71
CA MET A 351 0.20 -8.60 7.95
C MET A 351 0.73 -8.79 9.37
N GLU A 352 1.44 -7.81 9.94
CA GLU A 352 1.89 -7.82 11.34
C GLU A 352 0.73 -7.91 12.34
N SER A 353 -0.44 -7.36 11.98
CA SER A 353 -1.65 -7.41 12.81
C SER A 353 -2.50 -8.67 12.59
N GLY A 354 -2.15 -9.48 11.59
CA GLY A 354 -2.83 -10.72 11.23
C GLY A 354 -2.42 -11.90 12.13
N ALA A 355 -3.27 -12.93 12.18
CA ALA A 355 -3.03 -14.11 13.03
C ALA A 355 -1.78 -14.91 12.62
N CYS A 356 -1.37 -14.80 11.36
CA CYS A 356 -0.27 -15.59 10.78
C CYS A 356 1.10 -14.87 10.79
N ALA A 357 1.18 -13.64 11.31
CA ALA A 357 2.32 -12.73 11.16
C ALA A 357 3.70 -13.32 11.52
N SER A 358 3.75 -14.23 12.50
CA SER A 358 4.98 -14.83 13.01
C SER A 358 5.45 -16.07 12.24
N VAL A 359 4.64 -16.57 11.32
CA VAL A 359 4.91 -17.83 10.58
C VAL A 359 5.02 -17.59 9.08
N ILE A 360 4.12 -16.78 8.52
CA ILE A 360 4.11 -16.50 7.08
C ILE A 360 5.07 -15.35 6.75
N LYS A 361 5.74 -15.47 5.60
CA LYS A 361 6.55 -14.41 5.02
C LYS A 361 5.94 -13.90 3.72
N CYS A 362 6.21 -12.64 3.38
CA CYS A 362 5.76 -12.06 2.10
C CYS A 362 6.11 -12.96 0.90
N THR A 363 7.28 -13.62 0.96
CA THR A 363 7.77 -14.50 -0.11
C THR A 363 7.18 -15.90 -0.13
N ASP A 364 6.28 -16.26 0.78
CA ASP A 364 5.49 -17.49 0.67
C ASP A 364 4.42 -17.35 -0.42
N CYS A 365 3.93 -16.12 -0.65
CA CYS A 365 2.94 -15.81 -1.68
C CYS A 365 3.52 -15.04 -2.88
N HIS A 366 4.53 -14.18 -2.66
CA HIS A 366 5.08 -13.29 -3.69
C HIS A 366 6.50 -13.67 -4.11
N ASP A 367 6.74 -13.68 -5.43
CA ASP A 367 8.10 -13.66 -5.97
C ASP A 367 8.56 -12.20 -6.12
N THR A 368 9.63 -11.82 -5.42
CA THR A 368 10.16 -10.44 -5.42
C THR A 368 10.96 -10.09 -6.68
N HIS A 369 11.27 -11.06 -7.52
CA HIS A 369 12.00 -10.87 -8.77
C HIS A 369 11.10 -10.90 -10.00
N VAL A 370 9.88 -11.43 -9.89
CA VAL A 370 8.94 -11.60 -11.01
C VAL A 370 7.70 -10.78 -10.76
N SER A 371 7.28 -9.99 -11.76
CA SER A 371 6.06 -9.20 -11.65
C SER A 371 4.86 -10.10 -11.36
N GLY A 372 4.16 -9.78 -10.27
CA GLY A 372 2.86 -10.36 -9.96
C GLY A 372 1.80 -10.01 -11.01
N PRO A 373 0.61 -10.62 -10.91
CA PRO A 373 -0.49 -10.33 -11.81
C PRO A 373 -1.00 -8.88 -11.61
N PRO A 374 -1.75 -8.32 -12.57
CA PRO A 374 -2.42 -7.01 -12.42
C PRO A 374 -3.31 -7.00 -11.17
N ALA A 375 -3.60 -5.81 -10.62
CA ALA A 375 -4.52 -5.72 -9.48
C ALA A 375 -5.89 -6.24 -9.90
N GLY A 376 -6.58 -6.90 -8.98
CA GLY A 376 -7.88 -7.51 -9.26
C GLY A 376 -7.84 -8.77 -10.14
N ALA A 377 -6.65 -9.27 -10.51
CA ALA A 377 -6.54 -10.55 -11.18
C ALA A 377 -7.14 -11.69 -10.33
N PRO A 378 -7.59 -12.80 -10.98
CA PRO A 378 -8.04 -13.99 -10.28
C PRO A 378 -6.96 -14.55 -9.36
N ASP A 379 -7.40 -15.27 -8.33
CA ASP A 379 -6.49 -15.94 -7.42
C ASP A 379 -5.72 -17.04 -8.14
N ARG A 380 -4.44 -17.17 -7.80
CA ARG A 380 -3.55 -18.16 -8.37
C ARG A 380 -3.39 -19.33 -7.41
N LYS A 381 -3.21 -20.53 -7.97
CA LYS A 381 -3.04 -21.76 -7.19
C LYS A 381 -1.89 -21.66 -6.21
N GLU A 382 -0.81 -20.99 -6.58
CA GLU A 382 0.36 -20.80 -5.73
C GLU A 382 0.05 -19.95 -4.48
N HIS A 383 -0.85 -18.96 -4.59
CA HIS A 383 -1.25 -18.16 -3.43
C HIS A 383 -2.14 -18.98 -2.47
N LEU A 384 -3.00 -19.84 -3.01
CA LEU A 384 -3.83 -20.75 -2.20
C LEU A 384 -2.99 -21.83 -1.53
N GLN A 385 -1.92 -22.29 -2.19
CA GLN A 385 -0.98 -23.25 -1.63
C GLN A 385 -0.37 -22.77 -0.31
N ALA A 386 0.01 -21.48 -0.22
CA ALA A 386 0.54 -20.89 1.00
C ALA A 386 -0.40 -21.02 2.22
N CYS A 387 -1.72 -21.05 2.00
CA CYS A 387 -2.68 -21.30 3.07
C CYS A 387 -2.65 -22.77 3.53
N ILE A 388 -2.75 -23.71 2.58
CA ILE A 388 -2.89 -25.14 2.88
C ILE A 388 -1.58 -25.84 3.25
N ASP A 389 -0.43 -25.18 3.06
CA ASP A 389 0.85 -25.65 3.62
C ASP A 389 0.78 -25.79 5.15
N CYS A 390 0.02 -24.91 5.81
CA CYS A 390 -0.29 -24.96 7.24
C CYS A 390 -1.69 -25.56 7.52
N HIS A 391 -2.71 -25.20 6.73
CA HIS A 391 -4.09 -25.67 6.89
C HIS A 391 -4.35 -26.98 6.16
N GLN A 392 -3.52 -27.99 6.45
CA GLN A 392 -3.52 -29.25 5.70
C GLN A 392 -4.85 -30.01 5.77
N GLU A 393 -5.61 -29.81 6.84
CA GLU A 393 -6.96 -30.38 7.03
C GLU A 393 -8.00 -29.80 6.05
N LYS A 394 -7.68 -28.73 5.33
CA LYS A 394 -8.54 -28.07 4.34
C LYS A 394 -8.10 -28.31 2.89
N THR A 395 -7.19 -29.26 2.67
CA THR A 395 -6.63 -29.50 1.32
C THR A 395 -7.62 -30.20 0.38
N SER A 396 -8.53 -31.04 0.89
CA SER A 396 -9.54 -31.68 0.04
C SER A 396 -10.69 -30.74 -0.26
N ARG A 397 -11.28 -30.88 -1.46
CA ARG A 397 -12.47 -30.12 -1.86
C ARG A 397 -13.57 -30.22 -0.81
N ASP A 398 -13.97 -31.43 -0.43
CA ASP A 398 -15.01 -31.65 0.59
C ASP A 398 -14.71 -30.93 1.92
N ALA A 399 -13.45 -30.92 2.37
CA ALA A 399 -13.08 -30.27 3.63
C ALA A 399 -13.05 -28.74 3.50
N ALA A 400 -12.65 -28.23 2.34
CA ALA A 400 -12.68 -26.81 2.02
C ALA A 400 -14.13 -26.31 1.88
N GLU A 401 -14.98 -27.00 1.12
CA GLU A 401 -16.40 -26.68 0.96
C GLU A 401 -17.17 -26.80 2.28
N ALA A 402 -16.89 -27.82 3.09
CA ALA A 402 -17.48 -27.93 4.43
C ALA A 402 -17.01 -26.81 5.39
N HIS A 403 -15.86 -26.20 5.11
CA HIS A 403 -15.34 -25.08 5.89
C HIS A 403 -15.86 -23.74 5.42
N SER A 404 -15.85 -23.50 4.11
CA SER A 404 -16.28 -22.24 3.48
C SER A 404 -17.79 -22.14 3.37
N LEU A 405 -18.50 -23.26 3.35
CA LEU A 405 -19.91 -23.37 2.97
C LEU A 405 -20.19 -22.88 1.55
N HIS A 406 -19.17 -22.92 0.68
CA HIS A 406 -19.22 -22.49 -0.72
C HIS A 406 -18.54 -23.52 -1.61
N ASP A 407 -18.95 -23.57 -2.88
CA ASP A 407 -18.18 -24.23 -3.93
C ASP A 407 -16.81 -23.54 -4.07
N ILE A 408 -15.73 -24.31 -4.04
CA ILE A 408 -14.37 -23.77 -4.11
C ILE A 408 -13.99 -23.16 -5.48
N ASP A 409 -14.80 -23.41 -6.51
CA ASP A 409 -14.63 -22.79 -7.83
C ASP A 409 -15.27 -21.39 -7.87
N THR A 410 -16.13 -21.03 -6.91
CA THR A 410 -16.77 -19.71 -6.82
C THR A 410 -16.20 -18.82 -5.72
N ALA A 411 -15.65 -19.40 -4.65
CA ALA A 411 -15.01 -18.66 -3.57
C ALA A 411 -13.71 -19.32 -3.10
N SER A 412 -12.66 -18.53 -2.93
CA SER A 412 -11.36 -19.00 -2.44
C SER A 412 -11.13 -18.62 -0.97
N CYS A 413 -10.09 -19.22 -0.36
CA CYS A 413 -9.63 -18.83 0.98
C CYS A 413 -9.40 -17.32 1.08
N LEU A 414 -8.89 -16.70 0.01
CA LEU A 414 -8.53 -15.30 0.00
C LEU A 414 -9.75 -14.38 -0.02
N ASP A 415 -10.88 -14.79 -0.59
CA ASP A 415 -12.10 -13.96 -0.63
C ASP A 415 -12.66 -13.69 0.77
N CYS A 416 -12.59 -14.68 1.65
CA CYS A 416 -13.02 -14.56 3.03
C CYS A 416 -11.93 -13.98 3.95
N HIS A 417 -10.72 -14.49 3.86
CA HIS A 417 -9.65 -14.18 4.82
C HIS A 417 -8.79 -12.96 4.43
N MET A 418 -8.88 -12.51 3.18
CA MET A 418 -8.15 -11.37 2.61
C MET A 418 -9.09 -10.56 1.68
N PRO A 419 -10.20 -10.01 2.21
CA PRO A 419 -11.24 -9.40 1.40
C PRO A 419 -10.73 -8.18 0.62
N ARG A 420 -11.36 -7.90 -0.55
CA ARG A 420 -10.99 -6.79 -1.43
C ARG A 420 -11.56 -5.45 -0.93
N ILE A 421 -11.01 -4.96 0.18
CA ILE A 421 -11.43 -3.72 0.86
C ILE A 421 -10.34 -2.64 0.87
N VAL A 422 -9.13 -2.97 0.39
CA VAL A 422 -8.02 -2.02 0.33
C VAL A 422 -8.08 -1.28 -0.99
N GLN A 423 -8.07 0.04 -0.94
CA GLN A 423 -8.05 0.84 -2.16
C GLN A 423 -6.81 0.55 -3.01
N GLY A 424 -7.02 0.31 -4.31
CA GLY A 424 -6.01 0.43 -5.35
C GLY A 424 -6.43 1.47 -6.38
N PHE A 425 -5.59 1.70 -7.39
CA PHE A 425 -5.81 2.74 -8.41
C PHE A 425 -6.84 2.33 -9.49
N GLU A 426 -6.90 1.05 -9.84
CA GLU A 426 -7.88 0.50 -10.80
C GLU A 426 -9.02 -0.23 -10.10
N THR A 427 -8.70 -0.93 -9.02
CA THR A 427 -9.59 -1.87 -8.34
C THR A 427 -9.23 -1.95 -6.87
N TYR A 428 -9.98 -2.75 -6.13
CA TYR A 428 -9.70 -2.99 -4.71
C TYR A 428 -8.76 -4.18 -4.56
N ASN A 429 -7.67 -3.95 -3.84
CA ASN A 429 -6.69 -4.94 -3.47
C ASN A 429 -7.19 -5.74 -2.26
N ARG A 430 -6.63 -6.93 -2.11
CA ARG A 430 -6.86 -7.78 -0.94
C ARG A 430 -6.22 -7.15 0.29
N SER A 431 -6.96 -7.14 1.40
CA SER A 431 -6.37 -6.87 2.71
C SER A 431 -5.31 -7.91 3.03
N HIS A 432 -4.18 -7.47 3.55
CA HIS A 432 -3.14 -8.35 4.08
C HIS A 432 -3.29 -8.59 5.58
N ARG A 433 -4.39 -8.10 6.17
CA ARG A 433 -4.80 -8.45 7.52
C ARG A 433 -5.50 -9.80 7.44
N ILE A 434 -4.70 -10.86 7.28
CA ILE A 434 -5.17 -12.24 7.22
C ILE A 434 -5.94 -12.53 8.52
N SER A 435 -7.26 -12.54 8.41
CA SER A 435 -8.21 -12.51 9.52
C SER A 435 -9.33 -13.51 9.29
N THR A 436 -10.08 -13.84 10.34
CA THR A 436 -11.24 -14.73 10.19
C THR A 436 -12.52 -13.91 10.07
N PRO A 437 -13.43 -14.20 9.12
CA PRO A 437 -14.70 -13.47 8.98
C PRO A 437 -15.57 -13.49 10.25
N THR A 438 -15.37 -14.49 11.11
CA THR A 438 -16.07 -14.65 12.39
C THR A 438 -15.57 -13.72 13.49
N GLU A 439 -14.51 -12.95 13.25
CA GLU A 439 -14.07 -11.92 14.18
C GLU A 439 -15.17 -10.88 14.36
N ARG A 440 -15.80 -10.90 15.54
CA ARG A 440 -17.01 -10.12 15.87
C ARG A 440 -16.91 -8.64 15.49
N ARG A 441 -15.70 -8.05 15.61
CA ARG A 441 -15.46 -6.64 15.31
C ARG A 441 -15.64 -6.29 13.82
N ILE A 442 -15.38 -7.21 12.89
CA ILE A 442 -15.42 -6.93 11.45
C ILE A 442 -16.84 -6.54 11.02
N VAL A 443 -17.82 -7.34 11.42
CA VAL A 443 -19.23 -7.08 11.08
C VAL A 443 -19.84 -5.99 11.97
N ALA A 444 -19.41 -5.91 13.24
CA ALA A 444 -19.92 -4.92 14.19
C ALA A 444 -19.57 -3.46 13.86
N THR A 445 -18.62 -3.21 12.95
CA THR A 445 -18.30 -1.85 12.48
C THR A 445 -19.23 -1.36 11.37
N GLY A 446 -19.96 -2.27 10.71
CA GLY A 446 -20.76 -1.96 9.52
C GLY A 446 -19.95 -1.65 8.26
N MET A 447 -18.62 -1.77 8.31
CA MET A 447 -17.74 -1.55 7.16
C MET A 447 -17.90 -2.67 6.10
N PRO A 448 -17.36 -2.49 4.88
CA PRO A 448 -17.23 -3.56 3.90
C PRO A 448 -16.64 -4.84 4.51
N ASN A 449 -17.40 -5.94 4.42
CA ASN A 449 -17.02 -7.23 4.98
C ASN A 449 -17.02 -8.31 3.90
N ALA A 450 -16.29 -9.40 4.14
CA ALA A 450 -16.07 -10.45 3.14
C ALA A 450 -17.36 -11.06 2.56
N CYS A 451 -18.41 -11.22 3.36
CA CYS A 451 -19.67 -11.83 2.91
C CYS A 451 -20.43 -10.90 1.96
N ASN A 452 -20.65 -9.66 2.40
CA ASN A 452 -21.44 -8.70 1.62
C ASN A 452 -20.69 -8.07 0.45
N LEU A 453 -19.39 -8.37 0.25
CA LEU A 453 -18.69 -8.04 -1.01
C LEU A 453 -19.16 -8.90 -2.20
N CYS A 454 -19.82 -10.04 -1.94
CA CYS A 454 -20.46 -10.89 -2.94
C CYS A 454 -21.98 -10.86 -2.80
N HIS A 455 -22.50 -10.94 -1.57
CA HIS A 455 -23.92 -10.88 -1.23
C HIS A 455 -24.34 -9.43 -0.91
N LEU A 456 -24.29 -8.57 -1.93
CA LEU A 456 -24.56 -7.13 -1.81
C LEU A 456 -26.04 -6.82 -1.53
N ASP A 457 -26.92 -7.70 -1.98
CA ASP A 457 -28.37 -7.70 -1.78
C ASP A 457 -28.78 -8.21 -0.40
N GLU A 458 -27.88 -8.87 0.32
CA GLU A 458 -28.12 -9.34 1.68
C GLU A 458 -27.77 -8.28 2.73
N SER A 459 -28.48 -8.33 3.85
CA SER A 459 -28.37 -7.35 4.93
C SER A 459 -27.28 -7.71 5.96
N LEU A 460 -26.93 -6.78 6.86
CA LEU A 460 -26.01 -7.11 7.96
C LEU A 460 -26.65 -8.09 8.96
N ALA A 461 -27.97 -8.08 9.12
CA ALA A 461 -28.68 -9.09 9.90
C ALA A 461 -28.49 -10.49 9.31
N TRP A 462 -28.58 -10.62 7.98
CA TRP A 462 -28.30 -11.88 7.28
C TRP A 462 -26.86 -12.34 7.52
N THR A 463 -25.87 -11.46 7.37
CA THR A 463 -24.46 -11.80 7.59
C THR A 463 -24.20 -12.27 9.01
N ARG A 464 -24.78 -11.60 10.01
CA ARG A 464 -24.72 -12.02 11.41
C ARG A 464 -25.27 -13.44 11.59
N ASP A 465 -26.45 -13.71 11.03
CA ASP A 465 -27.15 -14.99 11.21
C ASP A 465 -26.40 -16.12 10.49
N ALA A 466 -25.94 -15.89 9.26
CA ALA A 466 -25.10 -16.83 8.52
C ALA A 466 -23.80 -17.19 9.28
N LEU A 467 -23.12 -16.20 9.86
CA LEU A 467 -21.90 -16.43 10.66
C LEU A 467 -22.20 -17.21 11.95
N ASN A 468 -23.35 -16.95 12.58
CA ASN A 468 -23.76 -17.63 13.80
C ASN A 468 -24.16 -19.09 13.55
N GLU A 469 -24.89 -19.35 12.46
CA GLU A 469 -25.36 -20.69 12.09
C GLU A 469 -24.24 -21.55 11.50
N GLY A 470 -23.46 -20.99 10.58
CA GLY A 470 -22.40 -21.73 9.88
C GLY A 470 -21.15 -21.99 10.72
N TRP A 471 -20.76 -21.03 11.57
CA TRP A 471 -19.48 -21.08 12.29
C TRP A 471 -19.58 -20.79 13.80
N GLY A 472 -20.78 -20.57 14.35
CA GLY A 472 -20.95 -20.33 15.79
C GLY A 472 -20.31 -19.03 16.28
N ALA A 473 -20.17 -18.01 15.42
CA ALA A 473 -19.39 -16.80 15.69
C ALA A 473 -19.91 -15.92 16.86
N GLN A 474 -21.19 -16.05 17.20
CA GLN A 474 -21.90 -15.23 18.20
C GLN A 474 -21.70 -13.72 17.94
N VAL A 475 -21.93 -13.30 16.70
CA VAL A 475 -21.87 -11.89 16.29
C VAL A 475 -23.08 -11.15 16.85
N SER A 476 -22.81 -9.94 17.37
CA SER A 476 -23.84 -9.00 17.81
C SER A 476 -23.63 -7.67 17.08
N LEU A 477 -24.72 -7.12 16.53
CA LEU A 477 -24.70 -5.85 15.81
C LEU A 477 -24.99 -4.68 16.77
N PRO A 478 -24.13 -3.66 16.84
CA PRO A 478 -24.37 -2.47 17.66
C PRO A 478 -25.59 -1.69 17.19
N THR A 479 -26.39 -1.18 18.14
CA THR A 479 -27.59 -0.38 17.84
C THR A 479 -27.30 0.87 17.02
N GLY A 480 -26.07 1.42 17.12
CA GLY A 480 -25.64 2.56 16.31
C GLY A 480 -25.65 2.32 14.80
N LEU A 481 -25.55 1.06 14.36
CA LEU A 481 -25.62 0.73 12.93
C LEU A 481 -27.03 0.89 12.36
N ARG A 482 -28.09 0.91 13.19
CA ARG A 482 -29.47 1.02 12.73
C ARG A 482 -29.75 2.29 11.93
N THR A 483 -29.02 3.37 12.22
CA THR A 483 -29.11 4.64 11.49
C THR A 483 -28.81 4.48 9.99
N HIS A 484 -27.90 3.57 9.63
CA HIS A 484 -27.48 3.36 8.24
C HIS A 484 -28.00 2.06 7.63
N PHE A 485 -28.29 1.05 8.46
CA PHE A 485 -28.70 -0.29 8.01
C PHE A 485 -30.18 -0.60 8.31
N GLY A 486 -30.93 0.32 8.90
CA GLY A 486 -32.34 0.16 9.27
C GLY A 486 -32.55 -0.40 10.69
N ASP A 487 -33.77 -0.25 11.22
CA ASP A 487 -34.11 -0.58 12.63
C ASP A 487 -33.81 -2.04 13.04
N ASP A 488 -33.88 -2.97 12.07
CA ASP A 488 -33.52 -4.39 12.24
C ASP A 488 -32.30 -4.80 11.40
N TYR A 489 -31.50 -3.82 10.96
CA TYR A 489 -30.36 -4.01 10.06
C TYR A 489 -30.74 -4.69 8.73
N SER A 490 -31.95 -4.42 8.24
CA SER A 490 -32.59 -5.10 7.11
C SER A 490 -32.29 -4.48 5.75
N ILE A 491 -31.70 -3.30 5.69
CA ILE A 491 -31.28 -2.69 4.41
C ILE A 491 -30.15 -3.56 3.82
N PRO A 492 -30.21 -3.92 2.52
CA PRO A 492 -29.12 -4.58 1.83
C PRO A 492 -27.80 -3.85 2.06
N ALA A 493 -26.76 -4.58 2.45
CA ALA A 493 -25.49 -3.99 2.86
C ALA A 493 -24.86 -3.17 1.71
N GLY A 494 -24.97 -3.65 0.47
CA GLY A 494 -24.48 -2.94 -0.71
C GLY A 494 -25.18 -1.61 -0.93
N GLU A 495 -26.50 -1.53 -0.76
CA GLU A 495 -27.27 -0.28 -0.85
C GLU A 495 -26.90 0.69 0.29
N ALA A 496 -26.84 0.19 1.52
CA ALA A 496 -26.43 0.99 2.68
C ALA A 496 -25.01 1.55 2.51
N TRP A 497 -24.10 0.77 1.92
CA TRP A 497 -22.74 1.23 1.64
C TRP A 497 -22.65 2.27 0.51
N LEU A 498 -23.44 2.15 -0.57
CA LEU A 498 -23.50 3.17 -1.61
C LEU A 498 -23.99 4.53 -1.07
N ALA A 499 -24.87 4.52 -0.07
CA ALA A 499 -25.37 5.72 0.60
C ALA A 499 -24.54 6.16 1.82
N HIS A 500 -23.44 5.48 2.13
CA HIS A 500 -22.69 5.71 3.37
C HIS A 500 -21.98 7.07 3.37
N PRO A 501 -21.90 7.79 4.50
CA PRO A 501 -21.24 9.11 4.55
C PRO A 501 -19.73 9.06 4.25
N GLN A 502 -19.05 7.96 4.59
CA GLN A 502 -17.63 7.78 4.31
C GLN A 502 -17.37 7.42 2.84
N ALA A 503 -16.53 8.21 2.17
CA ALA A 503 -16.15 8.03 0.76
C ALA A 503 -15.54 6.65 0.48
N SER A 504 -14.62 6.17 1.32
CA SER A 504 -13.98 4.85 1.14
C SER A 504 -15.02 3.72 1.06
N VAL A 505 -16.03 3.72 1.95
CA VAL A 505 -17.13 2.73 1.95
C VAL A 505 -17.91 2.75 0.64
N ARG A 506 -18.33 3.94 0.18
CA ARG A 506 -19.07 4.08 -1.09
C ARG A 506 -18.28 3.49 -2.26
N THR A 507 -17.00 3.84 -2.33
CA THR A 507 -16.16 3.41 -3.46
C THR A 507 -15.88 1.90 -3.45
N VAL A 508 -15.72 1.27 -2.27
CA VAL A 508 -15.61 -0.19 -2.16
C VAL A 508 -16.90 -0.86 -2.64
N ALA A 509 -18.07 -0.32 -2.28
CA ALA A 509 -19.36 -0.85 -2.73
C ALA A 509 -19.50 -0.80 -4.26
N VAL A 510 -19.13 0.32 -4.90
CA VAL A 510 -19.07 0.43 -6.36
C VAL A 510 -18.16 -0.64 -6.95
N GLY A 511 -16.98 -0.84 -6.38
CA GLY A 511 -16.04 -1.86 -6.82
C GLY A 511 -16.59 -3.28 -6.68
N ALA A 512 -17.39 -3.55 -5.66
CA ALA A 512 -18.06 -4.83 -5.45
C ALA A 512 -19.18 -5.05 -6.47
N TYR A 513 -20.06 -4.06 -6.69
CA TYR A 513 -21.10 -4.13 -7.72
C TYR A 513 -20.52 -4.31 -9.12
N ALA A 514 -19.39 -3.67 -9.43
CA ALA A 514 -18.70 -3.81 -10.71
C ALA A 514 -18.18 -5.23 -11.00
N ARG A 515 -18.13 -6.11 -9.99
CA ARG A 515 -17.75 -7.53 -10.14
C ARG A 515 -18.92 -8.49 -9.87
N SER A 516 -20.13 -7.97 -9.69
CA SER A 516 -21.31 -8.73 -9.32
C SER A 516 -22.35 -8.68 -10.45
N GLU A 517 -23.15 -9.74 -10.57
CA GLU A 517 -24.32 -9.78 -11.46
C GLU A 517 -25.37 -8.73 -11.07
N LEU A 518 -25.33 -8.21 -9.83
CA LEU A 518 -26.20 -7.13 -9.34
C LEU A 518 -25.81 -5.73 -9.88
N GLY A 519 -24.64 -5.61 -10.53
CA GLY A 519 -24.11 -4.33 -10.99
C GLY A 519 -25.04 -3.59 -11.95
N GLU A 520 -25.60 -4.29 -12.95
CA GLU A 520 -26.47 -3.68 -13.95
C GLU A 520 -27.74 -3.07 -13.33
N SER A 521 -28.40 -3.79 -12.41
CA SER A 521 -29.59 -3.28 -11.73
C SER A 521 -29.31 -2.06 -10.84
N MET A 522 -28.06 -1.88 -10.42
CA MET A 522 -27.65 -0.77 -9.55
C MET A 522 -27.05 0.42 -10.31
N LEU A 523 -26.96 0.37 -11.64
CA LEU A 523 -26.47 1.47 -12.46
C LEU A 523 -27.15 2.82 -12.19
N PRO A 524 -28.48 2.93 -11.99
CA PRO A 524 -29.12 4.21 -11.65
C PRO A 524 -28.62 4.82 -10.34
N VAL A 525 -28.31 3.98 -9.34
CA VAL A 525 -27.82 4.43 -8.03
C VAL A 525 -26.34 4.77 -8.11
N ILE A 526 -25.53 3.92 -8.75
CA ILE A 526 -24.11 4.15 -8.97
C ILE A 526 -23.89 5.43 -9.80
N ALA A 527 -24.72 5.69 -10.80
CA ALA A 527 -24.66 6.91 -11.60
C ALA A 527 -24.88 8.20 -10.78
N GLN A 528 -25.64 8.15 -9.68
CA GLN A 528 -25.79 9.32 -8.81
C GLN A 528 -24.46 9.72 -8.15
N GLY A 529 -23.58 8.76 -7.87
CA GLY A 529 -22.25 9.00 -7.29
C GLY A 529 -21.29 9.72 -8.24
N LEU A 530 -21.59 9.81 -9.54
CA LEU A 530 -20.90 10.72 -10.46
C LEU A 530 -21.15 12.21 -10.12
N GLY A 531 -22.13 12.51 -9.27
CA GLY A 531 -22.39 13.84 -8.73
C GLY A 531 -21.70 14.13 -7.39
N ASP A 532 -20.93 13.18 -6.84
CA ASP A 532 -20.33 13.30 -5.51
C ASP A 532 -19.39 14.52 -5.41
N GLU A 533 -19.36 15.16 -4.24
CA GLU A 533 -18.48 16.30 -3.97
C GLU A 533 -17.01 15.92 -3.99
N ASN A 534 -16.67 14.67 -3.67
CA ASN A 534 -15.31 14.16 -3.67
C ASN A 534 -14.90 13.67 -5.07
N ALA A 535 -13.80 14.20 -5.59
CA ALA A 535 -13.29 13.90 -6.93
C ALA A 535 -12.90 12.44 -7.12
N TYR A 536 -12.23 11.85 -6.13
CA TYR A 536 -11.89 10.43 -6.13
C TYR A 536 -13.14 9.55 -6.18
N VAL A 537 -14.19 9.89 -5.42
CA VAL A 537 -15.45 9.13 -5.43
C VAL A 537 -16.08 9.14 -6.82
N ARG A 538 -16.11 10.28 -7.51
CA ARG A 538 -16.61 10.36 -8.89
C ARG A 538 -15.80 9.51 -9.86
N MET A 539 -14.46 9.55 -9.76
CA MET A 539 -13.59 8.69 -10.57
C MET A 539 -13.89 7.20 -10.38
N ARG A 540 -14.10 6.77 -9.13
CA ARG A 540 -14.44 5.37 -8.83
C ARG A 540 -15.82 4.98 -9.33
N HIS A 541 -16.81 5.86 -9.25
CA HIS A 541 -18.14 5.62 -9.84
C HIS A 541 -18.06 5.51 -11.37
N LEU A 542 -17.30 6.38 -12.04
CA LEU A 542 -17.09 6.29 -13.48
C LEU A 542 -16.45 4.95 -13.86
N GLN A 543 -15.35 4.58 -13.20
CA GLN A 543 -14.68 3.30 -13.44
C GLN A 543 -15.60 2.11 -13.16
N GLY A 544 -16.43 2.18 -12.12
CA GLY A 544 -17.42 1.14 -11.82
C GLY A 544 -18.48 1.00 -12.91
N ILE A 545 -19.04 2.12 -13.39
CA ILE A 545 -20.01 2.12 -14.49
C ILE A 545 -19.39 1.57 -15.77
N GLU A 546 -18.17 2.00 -16.11
CA GLU A 546 -17.47 1.52 -17.30
C GLU A 546 -17.14 0.03 -17.23
N ALA A 547 -16.82 -0.49 -16.03
CA ALA A 547 -16.61 -1.92 -15.81
C ALA A 547 -17.92 -2.72 -15.93
N ILE A 548 -19.03 -2.24 -15.37
CA ILE A 548 -20.34 -2.89 -15.49
C ILE A 548 -20.80 -2.94 -16.96
N LEU A 549 -20.58 -1.85 -17.71
CA LEU A 549 -20.98 -1.75 -19.11
C LEU A 549 -19.97 -2.39 -20.10
N ASP A 550 -18.83 -2.86 -19.61
CA ASP A 550 -17.67 -3.30 -20.41
C ASP A 550 -17.28 -2.30 -21.53
N ARG A 551 -17.35 -0.99 -21.24
CA ARG A 551 -16.98 0.06 -22.19
C ARG A 551 -16.74 1.40 -21.49
N ARG A 552 -15.90 2.23 -22.10
CA ARG A 552 -15.70 3.61 -21.66
C ARG A 552 -16.86 4.52 -22.01
N LEU A 553 -17.13 5.48 -21.13
CA LEU A 553 -17.97 6.63 -21.43
C LEU A 553 -17.12 7.70 -22.10
N GLY A 554 -17.65 8.31 -23.17
CA GLY A 554 -16.99 9.47 -23.78
C GLY A 554 -17.22 10.72 -22.94
N ASP A 555 -16.31 11.70 -23.02
CA ASP A 555 -16.44 12.97 -22.29
C ASP A 555 -17.73 13.74 -22.64
N GLY A 556 -18.30 13.52 -23.84
CA GLY A 556 -19.61 14.07 -24.21
C GLY A 556 -20.81 13.41 -23.51
N VAL A 557 -20.60 12.30 -22.81
CA VAL A 557 -21.60 11.65 -21.95
C VAL A 557 -21.38 12.02 -20.50
N TYR A 558 -20.12 12.02 -20.05
CA TYR A 558 -19.73 12.47 -18.72
C TYR A 558 -18.29 12.97 -18.76
N ASP A 559 -18.07 14.27 -18.51
CA ASP A 559 -16.73 14.83 -18.33
C ASP A 559 -16.33 14.74 -16.85
N LEU A 560 -15.36 13.87 -16.56
CA LEU A 560 -14.86 13.63 -15.22
C LEU A 560 -14.35 14.91 -14.54
N THR A 561 -13.73 15.80 -15.32
CA THR A 561 -13.16 17.08 -14.87
C THR A 561 -14.10 18.26 -15.10
N GLY A 562 -15.32 17.99 -15.58
CA GLY A 562 -16.33 18.98 -15.88
C GLY A 562 -16.79 19.75 -14.63
N GLY A 563 -17.22 20.99 -14.86
CA GLY A 563 -17.71 21.86 -13.80
C GLY A 563 -19.01 21.35 -13.16
N VAL A 564 -19.30 21.83 -11.95
CA VAL A 564 -20.45 21.36 -11.13
C VAL A 564 -21.79 21.42 -11.89
N ALA A 565 -22.03 22.47 -12.68
CA ALA A 565 -23.29 22.65 -13.41
C ALA A 565 -23.45 21.63 -14.56
N GLU A 566 -22.41 21.43 -15.36
CA GLU A 566 -22.39 20.43 -16.44
C GLU A 566 -22.55 19.02 -15.89
N ARG A 567 -21.81 18.71 -14.82
CA ARG A 567 -21.87 17.44 -14.10
C ARG A 567 -23.30 17.11 -13.67
N GLY A 568 -24.02 18.06 -13.07
CA GLY A 568 -25.41 17.87 -12.65
C GLY A 568 -26.34 17.46 -13.80
N VAL A 569 -26.16 18.05 -14.98
CA VAL A 569 -26.94 17.71 -16.18
C VAL A 569 -26.59 16.31 -16.67
N GLN A 570 -25.30 16.01 -16.86
CA GLN A 570 -24.82 14.71 -17.35
C GLN A 570 -25.23 13.56 -16.43
N VAL A 571 -25.16 13.78 -15.11
CA VAL A 571 -25.60 12.80 -14.10
C VAL A 571 -27.11 12.55 -14.22
N GLY A 572 -27.93 13.60 -14.33
CA GLY A 572 -29.37 13.46 -14.48
C GLY A 572 -29.76 12.65 -15.73
N GLU A 573 -29.12 12.94 -16.87
CA GLU A 573 -29.33 12.21 -18.13
C GLU A 573 -28.90 10.74 -18.05
N LEU A 574 -27.79 10.45 -17.37
CA LEU A 574 -27.31 9.08 -17.16
C LEU A 574 -28.24 8.28 -16.25
N VAL A 575 -28.68 8.87 -15.14
CA VAL A 575 -29.63 8.23 -14.21
C VAL A 575 -30.95 7.92 -14.93
N GLU A 576 -31.48 8.87 -15.70
CA GLU A 576 -32.70 8.62 -16.49
C GLU A 576 -32.50 7.50 -17.52
N ARG A 577 -31.33 7.47 -18.18
CA ARG A 577 -31.00 6.45 -19.17
C ARG A 577 -30.91 5.06 -18.56
N PHE A 578 -30.27 4.91 -17.39
CA PHE A 578 -30.14 3.61 -16.72
C PHE A 578 -31.42 3.16 -16.02
N SER A 579 -32.37 4.06 -15.80
CA SER A 579 -33.68 3.74 -15.19
C SER A 579 -34.72 3.23 -16.19
N LYS A 580 -34.39 3.22 -17.49
CA LYS A 580 -35.23 2.72 -18.59
C LYS A 580 -34.75 1.35 -19.03
#